data_AF-A0A016WFY2-F1
#
_entry.id   AF-A0A016WFY2-F1
#
_cell.length_a   1.000
_cell.length_b   1.000
_cell.length_c   1.000
_cell.angle_alpha   90.00
_cell.angle_beta   90.00
_cell.angle_gamma   90.00
#
_symmetry.space_group_name_H-M   'P 1'
#
loop_
_entity.id
_entity.type
_entity.pdbx_description
1 polymer ?
#
loop_
_entity_poly.entity_id
_entity_poly.type
_entity_poly.pdbx_seq_one_letter_code
_entity_poly.pdbx_strand_id
1 'polypeptide(L)'
;MLQKVVIISVAGAFRKGKSFLLNFFLEYLYCLQKSQQSDVPLEWLTDDCQLHGFHWRAGAKRDTVGIWIWGEPIMIEAASGEMYAVLLMDTQGTFDNTTTYQQCLTIFALSTIISCVQIYNVVDNIQEDALQHLSLFVEYGRLAMTEAQQFGKPFQSLVFCVRDFKNPEEYGYGEEGGTKFLQQVLMTSPSQPEELRCVREQLSDCFEHISCYLLPHPGYRVAERQSFRGHVKDLRPVFREELKKMVPSLLNPHALQPKIINGKPVTCRKLMHYFKEYVNSFDGNTIPEPHSILNANAKLLCIESANEAKVAYCRGMDRSTMGSRMMPEKRLLEAHIKHGITALNIFDKCPKIGTAEIRSRALAKLQEDINAELERYKRLNMAKKVTGCASAMTACGDSALLGVGLGAAASGAVAATVLTLQTGLVSAGIVAIPISLATLFVIWVYVFSKPHIDNCLEKEPQ
;
A
#
# COMPACT_ATOMS: atom_id res chain seq x y z
N MET A 1 -1.44 0.04 9.16
CA MET A 1 -1.52 -1.43 9.18
C MET A 1 -0.34 -2.00 8.40
N LEU A 2 0.48 -2.80 9.07
CA LEU A 2 1.58 -3.56 8.46
C LEU A 2 1.11 -4.96 8.02
N GLN A 3 -0.12 -5.32 8.35
CA GLN A 3 -0.74 -6.60 8.04
C GLN A 3 -0.85 -6.80 6.53
N LYS A 4 -0.69 -8.06 6.11
CA LYS A 4 -0.97 -8.49 4.74
C LYS A 4 -2.46 -8.36 4.47
N VAL A 5 -2.80 -7.97 3.24
CA VAL A 5 -4.18 -7.67 2.86
C VAL A 5 -4.75 -8.80 2.00
N VAL A 6 -6.00 -9.17 2.28
CA VAL A 6 -6.79 -10.06 1.41
C VAL A 6 -7.96 -9.24 0.89
N ILE A 7 -8.16 -9.19 -0.43
CA ILE A 7 -9.25 -8.42 -1.03
C ILE A 7 -10.16 -9.37 -1.80
N ILE A 8 -11.43 -9.41 -1.42
CA ILE A 8 -12.47 -10.11 -2.18
C ILE A 8 -13.30 -9.06 -2.90
N SER A 9 -13.31 -9.15 -4.23
CA SER A 9 -14.04 -8.25 -5.11
C SER A 9 -15.22 -8.98 -5.73
N VAL A 10 -16.38 -8.35 -5.77
CA VAL A 10 -17.53 -8.82 -6.55
C VAL A 10 -17.80 -7.84 -7.68
N ALA A 11 -17.72 -8.32 -8.92
CA ALA A 11 -17.98 -7.56 -10.13
C ALA A 11 -18.95 -8.26 -11.05
N GLY A 12 -19.56 -7.49 -11.96
CA GLY A 12 -20.55 -7.99 -12.91
C GLY A 12 -21.73 -7.04 -13.09
N ALA A 13 -22.68 -7.45 -13.93
CA ALA A 13 -23.72 -6.55 -14.43
C ALA A 13 -24.52 -5.84 -13.33
N PHE A 14 -25.04 -4.67 -13.67
CA PHE A 14 -25.88 -3.87 -12.79
C PHE A 14 -27.18 -4.61 -12.39
N ARG A 15 -27.59 -4.43 -11.12
CA ARG A 15 -28.81 -5.02 -10.52
C ARG A 15 -28.86 -6.55 -10.44
N LYS A 16 -27.70 -7.19 -10.45
CA LYS A 16 -27.60 -8.65 -10.34
C LYS A 16 -27.25 -9.17 -8.94
N GLY A 17 -27.56 -8.39 -7.90
CA GLY A 17 -27.43 -8.85 -6.50
C GLY A 17 -26.00 -9.00 -5.98
N LYS A 18 -25.06 -8.15 -6.42
CA LYS A 18 -23.66 -8.13 -5.96
C LYS A 18 -23.52 -7.75 -4.49
N SER A 19 -24.04 -6.59 -4.10
CA SER A 19 -24.05 -6.10 -2.72
C SER A 19 -24.81 -7.05 -1.79
N PHE A 20 -25.87 -7.70 -2.30
CA PHE A 20 -26.58 -8.75 -1.57
C PHE A 20 -25.68 -9.97 -1.30
N LEU A 21 -24.88 -10.41 -2.28
CA LEU A 21 -23.90 -11.48 -2.08
C LEU A 21 -22.81 -11.09 -1.08
N LEU A 22 -22.27 -9.87 -1.20
CA LEU A 22 -21.25 -9.34 -0.30
C LEU A 22 -21.69 -9.30 1.16
N ASN A 23 -22.98 -9.08 1.44
CA ASN A 23 -23.48 -9.10 2.81
C ASN A 23 -23.41 -10.48 3.46
N PHE A 24 -23.49 -11.58 2.69
CA PHE A 24 -23.22 -12.92 3.24
C PHE A 24 -21.75 -13.13 3.57
N PHE A 25 -20.85 -12.62 2.74
CA PHE A 25 -19.42 -12.67 3.02
C PHE A 25 -19.09 -11.84 4.26
N LEU A 26 -19.71 -10.67 4.39
CA LEU A 26 -19.55 -9.79 5.53
C LEU A 26 -20.01 -10.47 6.83
N GLU A 27 -21.21 -11.04 6.83
CA GLU A 27 -21.75 -11.79 7.96
C GLU A 27 -20.84 -12.96 8.35
N TYR A 28 -20.42 -13.77 7.38
CA TYR A 28 -19.50 -14.89 7.63
C TYR A 28 -18.18 -14.43 8.25
N LEU A 29 -17.56 -13.37 7.70
CA LEU A 29 -16.29 -12.86 8.20
C LEU A 29 -16.40 -12.28 9.61
N TYR A 30 -17.50 -11.60 9.95
CA TYR A 30 -17.73 -11.13 11.32
C TYR A 30 -17.99 -12.29 12.30
N CYS A 31 -18.79 -13.28 11.91
CA CYS A 31 -18.97 -14.50 12.70
C CYS A 31 -17.64 -15.24 12.92
N LEU A 32 -16.82 -15.35 11.87
CA LEU A 32 -15.51 -15.99 11.92
C LEU A 32 -14.55 -15.22 12.84
N GLN A 33 -14.48 -13.90 12.71
CA GLN A 33 -13.67 -13.06 13.59
C GLN A 33 -14.09 -13.22 15.06
N LYS A 34 -15.40 -13.21 15.34
CA LYS A 34 -15.93 -13.39 16.70
C LYS A 34 -15.61 -14.78 17.26
N SER A 35 -15.75 -15.81 16.42
CA SER A 35 -15.39 -17.20 16.74
C SER A 35 -13.92 -17.31 17.14
N GLN A 36 -13.01 -16.70 16.37
CA GLN A 36 -11.57 -16.68 16.67
C GLN A 36 -11.23 -15.88 17.94
N GLN A 37 -11.88 -14.74 18.17
CA GLN A 37 -11.60 -13.88 19.32
C GLN A 37 -12.14 -14.43 20.65
N SER A 38 -13.29 -15.10 20.60
CA SER A 38 -14.01 -15.58 21.80
C SER A 38 -13.87 -17.10 22.01
N ASP A 39 -13.13 -17.80 21.14
CA ASP A 39 -12.97 -19.26 21.12
C ASP A 39 -14.31 -20.01 21.18
N VAL A 40 -15.28 -19.53 20.39
CA VAL A 40 -16.62 -20.14 20.28
C VAL A 40 -16.80 -20.84 18.93
N PRO A 41 -17.63 -21.89 18.84
CA PRO A 41 -17.94 -22.54 17.57
C PRO A 41 -18.46 -21.54 16.53
N LEU A 42 -18.01 -21.69 15.28
CA LEU A 42 -18.46 -20.86 14.18
C LEU A 42 -19.91 -21.19 13.80
N GLU A 43 -20.84 -20.39 14.29
CA GLU A 43 -22.24 -20.40 13.86
C GLU A 43 -22.51 -19.21 12.95
N TRP A 44 -22.93 -19.49 11.71
CA TRP A 44 -23.28 -18.46 10.73
C TRP A 44 -24.48 -18.90 9.88
N LEU A 45 -25.19 -17.91 9.31
CA LEU A 45 -26.40 -18.12 8.50
C LEU A 45 -27.47 -18.95 9.23
N THR A 46 -27.77 -18.56 10.47
CA THR A 46 -28.90 -19.06 11.26
C THR A 46 -30.21 -18.43 10.79
N ASP A 47 -31.35 -19.05 11.10
CA ASP A 47 -32.66 -18.58 10.62
C ASP A 47 -33.07 -17.21 11.19
N ASP A 48 -32.57 -16.89 12.38
CA ASP A 48 -32.80 -15.62 13.08
C ASP A 48 -31.88 -14.48 12.60
N CYS A 49 -30.90 -14.79 11.73
CA CYS A 49 -29.97 -13.80 11.22
C CYS A 49 -30.68 -12.83 10.26
N GLN A 50 -30.34 -11.54 10.40
CA GLN A 50 -30.71 -10.48 9.49
C GLN A 50 -29.44 -9.90 8.86
N LEU A 51 -29.38 -9.91 7.54
CA LEU A 51 -28.21 -9.41 6.80
C LEU A 51 -28.15 -7.88 6.85
N HIS A 52 -27.01 -7.38 7.31
CA HIS A 52 -26.63 -5.97 7.31
C HIS A 52 -25.32 -5.78 6.53
N GLY A 53 -25.00 -4.54 6.14
CA GLY A 53 -23.75 -4.25 5.43
C GLY A 53 -23.90 -3.25 4.30
N PHE A 54 -23.40 -3.64 3.12
CA PHE A 54 -23.51 -2.87 1.89
C PHE A 54 -24.98 -2.55 1.59
N HIS A 55 -25.24 -1.31 1.20
CA HIS A 55 -26.57 -0.88 0.81
C HIS A 55 -27.03 -1.64 -0.43
N TRP A 56 -28.19 -2.30 -0.33
CA TRP A 56 -28.79 -3.02 -1.44
C TRP A 56 -30.29 -2.69 -1.51
N ARG A 57 -30.81 -2.48 -2.71
CA ARG A 57 -32.23 -2.24 -2.92
C ARG A 57 -32.73 -2.82 -4.24
N ALA A 58 -33.91 -3.44 -4.22
CA ALA A 58 -34.66 -3.77 -5.43
C ALA A 58 -35.20 -2.48 -6.09
N GLY A 59 -34.88 -2.24 -7.37
CA GLY A 59 -35.14 -0.95 -8.03
C GLY A 59 -34.53 -0.85 -9.42
N ALA A 60 -34.96 0.10 -10.27
CA ALA A 60 -34.36 0.30 -11.59
C ALA A 60 -33.19 1.32 -11.59
N LYS A 61 -33.09 2.16 -10.57
CA LYS A 61 -32.06 3.21 -10.44
C LYS A 61 -30.81 2.69 -9.73
N ARG A 62 -29.63 3.21 -10.07
CA ARG A 62 -28.35 2.81 -9.47
C ARG A 62 -28.22 3.10 -7.98
N ASP A 63 -27.46 2.24 -7.30
CA ASP A 63 -27.07 2.40 -5.89
C ASP A 63 -25.54 2.58 -5.75
N THR A 64 -24.72 1.78 -6.43
CA THR A 64 -23.24 1.89 -6.37
C THR A 64 -22.64 2.57 -7.61
N VAL A 65 -21.70 3.50 -7.39
CA VAL A 65 -20.91 4.19 -8.43
C VAL A 65 -19.43 4.02 -8.11
N GLY A 66 -18.62 3.62 -9.08
CA GLY A 66 -17.18 3.35 -8.90
C GLY A 66 -16.87 2.06 -8.14
N ILE A 67 -15.87 2.12 -7.24
CA ILE A 67 -15.45 1.00 -6.39
C ILE A 67 -15.67 1.41 -4.93
N TRP A 68 -16.39 0.57 -4.19
CA TRP A 68 -16.65 0.72 -2.77
C TRP A 68 -15.89 -0.35 -2.01
N ILE A 69 -15.23 0.04 -0.92
CA ILE A 69 -14.55 -0.90 -0.03
C ILE A 69 -15.23 -0.79 1.33
N TRP A 70 -15.43 -1.93 2.00
CA TRP A 70 -15.94 -1.93 3.36
C TRP A 70 -15.01 -1.12 4.28
N GLY A 71 -15.59 -0.20 5.07
CA GLY A 71 -14.82 0.82 5.78
C GLY A 71 -13.93 0.29 6.90
N GLU A 72 -14.20 -0.92 7.39
CA GLU A 72 -13.46 -1.55 8.48
C GLU A 72 -12.77 -2.84 7.99
N PRO A 73 -11.43 -2.92 8.03
CA PRO A 73 -10.72 -4.16 7.72
C PRO A 73 -11.05 -5.25 8.75
N ILE A 74 -11.48 -6.41 8.29
CA ILE A 74 -11.84 -7.53 9.17
C ILE A 74 -10.58 -8.35 9.41
N MET A 75 -10.17 -8.43 10.66
CA MET A 75 -8.95 -9.12 11.07
C MET A 75 -9.24 -10.60 11.27
N ILE A 76 -8.67 -11.45 10.42
CA ILE A 76 -8.83 -12.91 10.45
C ILE A 76 -7.47 -13.57 10.64
N GLU A 77 -7.38 -14.51 11.57
CA GLU A 77 -6.21 -15.37 11.70
C GLU A 77 -6.28 -16.48 10.64
N ALA A 78 -5.26 -16.54 9.79
CA ALA A 78 -5.15 -17.59 8.78
C ALA A 78 -4.71 -18.92 9.43
N ALA A 79 -4.85 -20.02 8.68
CA ALA A 79 -4.38 -21.34 9.15
C ALA A 79 -2.86 -21.40 9.43
N SER A 80 -2.09 -20.46 8.88
CA SER A 80 -0.66 -20.29 9.17
C SER A 80 -0.37 -19.61 10.52
N GLY A 81 -1.39 -19.12 11.23
CA GLY A 81 -1.27 -18.28 12.43
C GLY A 81 -0.96 -16.81 12.14
N GLU A 82 -0.92 -16.41 10.86
CA GLU A 82 -0.71 -15.01 10.49
C GLU A 82 -2.03 -14.24 10.45
N MET A 83 -2.04 -13.03 11.01
CA MET A 83 -3.19 -12.13 10.96
C MET A 83 -3.28 -11.40 9.63
N TYR A 84 -4.37 -11.61 8.91
CA TYR A 84 -4.69 -10.92 7.66
C TYR A 84 -5.75 -9.84 7.87
N ALA A 85 -5.61 -8.74 7.13
CA ALA A 85 -6.64 -7.72 7.01
C ALA A 85 -7.49 -8.03 5.76
N VAL A 86 -8.70 -8.53 5.98
CA VAL A 86 -9.64 -8.89 4.92
C VAL A 86 -10.51 -7.68 4.57
N LEU A 87 -10.57 -7.36 3.29
CA LEU A 87 -11.35 -6.27 2.72
C LEU A 87 -12.34 -6.81 1.70
N LEU A 88 -13.58 -6.34 1.80
CA LEU A 88 -14.63 -6.59 0.81
C LEU A 88 -14.77 -5.40 -0.12
N MET A 89 -14.86 -5.68 -1.41
CA MET A 89 -14.94 -4.68 -2.47
C MET A 89 -16.19 -4.90 -3.32
N ASP A 90 -17.08 -3.91 -3.29
CA ASP A 90 -18.23 -3.84 -4.19
C ASP A 90 -17.87 -2.94 -5.37
N THR A 91 -18.09 -3.45 -6.57
CA THR A 91 -17.85 -2.68 -7.80
C THR A 91 -19.17 -2.25 -8.41
N GLN A 92 -19.14 -1.12 -9.10
CA GLN A 92 -20.27 -0.68 -9.90
C GLN A 92 -20.65 -1.77 -10.89
N GLY A 93 -21.96 -1.93 -11.09
CA GLY A 93 -22.43 -2.82 -12.13
C GLY A 93 -22.05 -2.32 -13.50
N THR A 94 -21.41 -3.17 -14.29
CA THR A 94 -21.17 -2.88 -15.70
C THR A 94 -22.51 -2.67 -16.43
N PHE A 95 -22.51 -1.78 -17.42
CA PHE A 95 -23.64 -1.52 -18.33
C PHE A 95 -24.88 -0.87 -17.70
N ASP A 96 -24.69 0.21 -16.93
CA ASP A 96 -25.80 1.11 -16.64
C ASP A 96 -26.00 2.13 -17.78
N ASN A 97 -27.16 2.79 -17.81
CA ASN A 97 -27.50 3.76 -18.87
C ASN A 97 -26.70 5.08 -18.80
N THR A 98 -25.74 5.20 -17.87
CA THR A 98 -25.07 6.47 -17.54
C THR A 98 -23.54 6.41 -17.65
N THR A 99 -22.95 5.23 -17.59
CA THR A 99 -21.50 5.01 -17.69
C THR A 99 -21.16 4.43 -19.04
N THR A 100 -20.02 4.86 -19.58
CA THR A 100 -19.55 4.32 -20.84
C THR A 100 -19.03 2.90 -20.65
N TYR A 101 -19.00 2.15 -21.74
CA TYR A 101 -18.39 0.83 -21.76
C TYR A 101 -16.93 0.84 -21.27
N GLN A 102 -16.16 1.87 -21.66
CA GLN A 102 -14.76 2.03 -21.24
C GLN A 102 -14.63 2.22 -19.73
N GLN A 103 -15.52 3.00 -19.11
CA GLN A 103 -15.53 3.21 -17.66
C GLN A 103 -15.84 1.92 -16.91
N CYS A 104 -16.79 1.13 -17.42
CA CYS A 104 -17.13 -0.19 -16.88
C CYS A 104 -15.92 -1.14 -16.92
N LEU A 105 -15.25 -1.23 -18.07
CA LEU A 105 -14.04 -2.04 -18.23
C LEU A 105 -12.90 -1.57 -17.31
N THR A 106 -12.73 -0.25 -17.14
CA THR A 106 -11.69 0.30 -16.25
C THR A 106 -11.93 -0.09 -14.79
N ILE A 107 -13.18 0.02 -14.32
CA ILE A 107 -13.55 -0.40 -12.95
C ILE A 107 -13.30 -1.90 -12.78
N PHE A 108 -13.70 -2.71 -13.75
CA PHE A 108 -13.49 -4.16 -13.72
C PHE A 108 -12.01 -4.55 -13.77
N ALA A 109 -11.21 -3.87 -14.60
CA ALA A 109 -9.78 -4.07 -14.68
C ALA A 109 -9.10 -3.75 -13.34
N LEU A 110 -9.39 -2.57 -12.78
CA LEU A 110 -8.88 -2.14 -11.50
C LEU A 110 -9.24 -3.12 -10.38
N SER A 111 -10.51 -3.56 -10.31
CA SER A 111 -10.95 -4.49 -9.26
C SER A 111 -10.25 -5.84 -9.36
N THR A 112 -10.07 -6.37 -10.57
CA THR A 112 -9.38 -7.64 -10.79
C THR A 112 -7.89 -7.54 -10.43
N ILE A 113 -7.20 -6.48 -10.86
CA ILE A 113 -5.77 -6.28 -10.58
C ILE A 113 -5.49 -6.23 -9.07
N ILE A 114 -6.34 -5.56 -8.30
CA ILE A 114 -6.11 -5.37 -6.86
C ILE A 114 -6.66 -6.51 -6.00
N SER A 115 -7.68 -7.23 -6.47
CA SER A 115 -8.29 -8.33 -5.72
C SER A 115 -7.39 -9.57 -5.61
N CYS A 116 -7.54 -10.32 -4.53
CA CYS A 116 -7.05 -11.70 -4.43
C CYS A 116 -8.05 -12.67 -5.06
N VAL A 117 -9.33 -12.45 -4.76
CA VAL A 117 -10.44 -13.23 -5.29
C VAL A 117 -11.36 -12.27 -6.04
N GLN A 118 -11.42 -12.42 -7.36
CA GLN A 118 -12.36 -11.73 -8.21
C GLN A 118 -13.56 -12.63 -8.47
N ILE A 119 -14.70 -12.29 -7.87
CA ILE A 119 -15.96 -12.99 -8.11
C ILE A 119 -16.66 -12.27 -9.26
N TYR A 120 -16.84 -12.99 -10.37
CA TYR A 120 -17.57 -12.51 -11.51
C TYR A 120 -19.03 -13.01 -11.44
N ASN A 121 -19.91 -12.13 -10.96
CA ASN A 121 -21.33 -12.38 -10.75
C ASN A 121 -22.11 -12.18 -12.06
N VAL A 122 -22.45 -13.28 -12.71
CA VAL A 122 -23.26 -13.36 -13.92
C VAL A 122 -24.64 -13.94 -13.59
N VAL A 123 -25.64 -13.74 -14.45
CA VAL A 123 -27.02 -14.22 -14.20
C VAL A 123 -27.47 -15.08 -15.35
N ASP A 124 -28.22 -16.13 -15.02
CA ASP A 124 -28.69 -17.20 -15.90
C ASP A 124 -27.56 -18.04 -16.49
N ASN A 125 -26.59 -17.43 -17.17
CA ASN A 125 -25.54 -18.10 -17.94
C ASN A 125 -24.26 -17.23 -18.05
N ILE A 126 -23.12 -17.86 -18.37
CA ILE A 126 -21.89 -17.19 -18.81
C ILE A 126 -22.00 -16.95 -20.32
N GLN A 127 -22.24 -15.70 -20.71
CA GLN A 127 -22.38 -15.29 -22.10
C GLN A 127 -21.03 -14.88 -22.72
N GLU A 128 -20.96 -14.78 -24.05
CA GLU A 128 -19.72 -14.43 -24.76
C GLU A 128 -19.22 -13.02 -24.43
N ASP A 129 -20.12 -12.06 -24.21
CA ASP A 129 -19.77 -10.71 -23.78
C ASP A 129 -19.03 -10.74 -22.43
N ALA A 130 -19.45 -11.62 -21.53
CA ALA A 130 -18.79 -11.82 -20.25
C ALA A 130 -17.35 -12.31 -20.43
N LEU A 131 -17.12 -13.24 -21.36
CA LEU A 131 -15.77 -13.72 -21.70
C LEU A 131 -14.95 -12.64 -22.41
N GLN A 132 -15.56 -11.83 -23.27
CA GLN A 132 -14.88 -10.72 -23.94
C GLN A 132 -14.30 -9.69 -22.96
N HIS A 133 -14.95 -9.42 -21.83
CA HIS A 133 -14.35 -8.55 -20.79
C HIS A 133 -13.06 -9.09 -20.20
N LEU A 134 -12.84 -10.40 -20.28
CA LEU A 134 -11.63 -11.05 -19.78
C LEU A 134 -10.47 -10.98 -20.78
N SER A 135 -10.73 -10.57 -22.04
CA SER A 135 -9.70 -10.43 -23.08
C SER A 135 -8.53 -9.54 -22.64
N LEU A 136 -8.81 -8.42 -21.99
CA LEU A 136 -7.80 -7.52 -21.43
C LEU A 136 -6.83 -8.25 -20.49
N PHE A 137 -7.35 -9.15 -19.64
CA PHE A 137 -6.53 -9.91 -18.70
C PHE A 137 -5.71 -11.00 -19.39
N VAL A 138 -6.25 -11.57 -20.46
CA VAL A 138 -5.54 -12.53 -21.30
C VAL A 138 -4.37 -11.86 -22.02
N GLU A 139 -4.59 -10.71 -22.63
CA GLU A 139 -3.52 -9.95 -23.29
C GLU A 139 -2.45 -9.49 -22.30
N TYR A 140 -2.87 -8.96 -21.15
CA TYR A 140 -1.94 -8.60 -20.09
C TYR A 140 -1.19 -9.81 -19.52
N GLY A 141 -1.88 -10.94 -19.33
CA GLY A 141 -1.26 -12.16 -18.87
C GLY A 141 -0.20 -12.67 -19.83
N ARG A 142 -0.46 -12.61 -21.14
CA ARG A 142 0.53 -12.95 -22.17
C ARG A 142 1.77 -12.05 -22.08
N LEU A 143 1.58 -10.74 -21.89
CA LEU A 143 2.70 -9.80 -21.72
C LEU A 143 3.50 -10.10 -20.45
N ALA A 144 2.82 -10.29 -19.31
CA ALA A 144 3.45 -10.61 -18.04
C ALA A 144 4.21 -11.95 -18.10
N MET A 145 3.63 -12.95 -18.77
CA MET A 145 4.25 -14.25 -19.01
C MET A 145 5.33 -14.22 -20.10
N THR A 146 5.57 -13.09 -20.77
CA THR A 146 6.70 -12.94 -21.71
C THR A 146 7.82 -12.14 -21.08
N GLU A 147 7.51 -11.01 -20.46
CA GLU A 147 8.49 -10.08 -19.90
C GLU A 147 8.83 -10.35 -18.42
N ALA A 148 7.95 -11.02 -17.69
CA ALA A 148 8.00 -11.12 -16.24
C ALA A 148 7.77 -12.55 -15.70
N GLN A 149 8.09 -13.58 -16.48
CA GLN A 149 7.87 -15.01 -16.15
C GLN A 149 8.31 -15.42 -14.74
N GLN A 150 9.39 -14.84 -14.25
CA GLN A 150 9.93 -15.08 -12.92
C GLN A 150 8.94 -14.78 -11.77
N PHE A 151 7.87 -14.03 -12.02
CA PHE A 151 6.85 -13.69 -11.02
C PHE A 151 5.64 -14.63 -11.05
N GLY A 152 5.59 -15.58 -11.99
CA GLY A 152 4.45 -16.48 -12.16
C GLY A 152 3.24 -15.78 -12.77
N LYS A 153 2.06 -16.34 -12.52
CA LYS A 153 0.79 -15.84 -13.07
C LYS A 153 0.44 -14.47 -12.46
N PRO A 154 -0.12 -13.54 -13.26
CA PRO A 154 -0.41 -12.18 -12.81
C PRO A 154 -1.56 -12.07 -11.81
N PHE A 155 -2.53 -13.00 -11.87
CA PHE A 155 -3.75 -12.96 -11.07
C PHE A 155 -3.91 -14.23 -10.24
N GLN A 156 -4.56 -14.12 -9.09
CA GLN A 156 -4.72 -15.21 -8.14
C GLN A 156 -5.98 -16.02 -8.44
N SER A 157 -7.16 -15.60 -7.96
CA SER A 157 -8.38 -16.38 -8.11
C SER A 157 -9.47 -15.63 -8.89
N LEU A 158 -10.04 -16.30 -9.90
CA LEU A 158 -11.25 -15.89 -10.60
C LEU A 158 -12.37 -16.88 -10.29
N VAL A 159 -13.51 -16.38 -9.81
CA VAL A 159 -14.66 -17.20 -9.44
C VAL A 159 -15.86 -16.77 -10.26
N PHE A 160 -16.34 -17.61 -11.16
CA PHE A 160 -17.63 -17.40 -11.80
C PHE A 160 -18.75 -17.73 -10.83
N CYS A 161 -19.61 -16.75 -10.54
CA CYS A 161 -20.82 -16.97 -9.73
C CYS A 161 -22.04 -16.79 -10.64
N VAL A 162 -22.60 -17.91 -11.09
CA VAL A 162 -23.77 -17.93 -11.97
C VAL A 162 -25.02 -17.91 -11.11
N ARG A 163 -25.71 -16.78 -11.09
CA ARG A 163 -26.94 -16.56 -10.32
C ARG A 163 -28.15 -17.06 -11.10
N ASP A 164 -29.18 -17.46 -10.36
CA ASP A 164 -30.48 -17.86 -10.92
C ASP A 164 -30.35 -18.96 -11.99
N PHE A 165 -29.40 -19.89 -11.81
CA PHE A 165 -29.14 -20.95 -12.76
C PHE A 165 -30.38 -21.84 -12.96
N LYS A 166 -30.75 -22.09 -14.22
CA LYS A 166 -32.05 -22.66 -14.60
C LYS A 166 -32.04 -24.17 -14.85
N ASN A 167 -30.87 -24.77 -15.05
CA ASN A 167 -30.74 -26.15 -15.56
C ASN A 167 -30.04 -27.11 -14.56
N PRO A 168 -30.53 -27.25 -13.31
CA PRO A 168 -29.86 -28.07 -12.28
C PRO A 168 -29.82 -29.58 -12.60
N GLU A 169 -30.68 -30.04 -13.51
CA GLU A 169 -30.74 -31.44 -13.95
C GLU A 169 -29.54 -31.82 -14.82
N GLU A 170 -29.02 -30.87 -15.60
CA GLU A 170 -27.84 -31.08 -16.46
C GLU A 170 -26.54 -30.82 -15.67
N TYR A 171 -26.53 -29.72 -14.90
CA TYR A 171 -25.41 -29.35 -14.04
C TYR A 171 -25.94 -29.05 -12.63
N GLY A 172 -25.64 -29.92 -11.66
CA GLY A 172 -26.05 -29.72 -10.27
C GLY A 172 -25.58 -28.37 -9.70
N TYR A 173 -26.30 -27.83 -8.71
CA TYR A 173 -25.89 -26.60 -8.06
C TYR A 173 -24.55 -26.74 -7.31
N GLY A 174 -23.91 -25.60 -7.03
CA GLY A 174 -22.64 -25.52 -6.31
C GLY A 174 -21.42 -25.59 -7.23
N GLU A 175 -20.28 -25.96 -6.64
CA GLU A 175 -18.97 -25.96 -7.31
C GLU A 175 -18.80 -27.13 -8.28
N GLU A 176 -19.30 -28.32 -7.93
CA GLU A 176 -19.07 -29.52 -8.73
C GLU A 176 -19.74 -29.41 -10.12
N GLY A 177 -21.03 -29.05 -10.15
CA GLY A 177 -21.72 -28.80 -11.41
C GLY A 177 -21.20 -27.53 -12.10
N GLY A 178 -20.82 -26.50 -11.35
CA GLY A 178 -20.19 -25.30 -11.91
C GLY A 178 -18.87 -25.57 -12.62
N THR A 179 -18.05 -26.49 -12.09
CA THR A 179 -16.80 -26.91 -12.74
C THR A 179 -17.06 -27.59 -14.07
N LYS A 180 -18.01 -28.54 -14.11
CA LYS A 180 -18.43 -29.22 -15.36
C LYS A 180 -19.01 -28.23 -16.37
N PHE A 181 -19.84 -27.31 -15.90
CA PHE A 181 -20.45 -26.26 -16.70
C PHE A 181 -19.40 -25.31 -17.29
N LEU A 182 -18.45 -24.85 -16.47
CA LEU A 182 -17.38 -23.95 -16.93
C LEU A 182 -16.47 -24.64 -17.95
N GLN A 183 -16.16 -25.93 -17.77
CA GLN A 183 -15.39 -26.70 -18.75
C GLN A 183 -16.08 -26.68 -20.11
N GLN A 184 -17.40 -26.91 -20.16
CA GLN A 184 -18.19 -26.83 -21.39
C GLN A 184 -18.14 -25.43 -22.01
N VAL A 185 -18.30 -24.37 -21.22
CA VAL A 185 -18.26 -22.97 -21.69
C VAL A 185 -16.90 -22.61 -22.31
N LEU A 186 -15.81 -23.13 -21.73
CA LEU A 186 -14.44 -22.90 -22.19
C LEU A 186 -13.98 -23.86 -23.28
N MET A 187 -14.79 -24.85 -23.69
CA MET A 187 -14.45 -25.69 -24.85
C MET A 187 -14.35 -24.85 -26.12
N THR A 188 -13.25 -25.00 -26.84
CA THR A 188 -13.02 -24.33 -28.11
C THR A 188 -13.44 -25.19 -29.30
N SER A 189 -13.91 -24.54 -30.36
CA SER A 189 -14.20 -25.16 -31.65
C SER A 189 -13.40 -24.47 -32.75
N PRO A 190 -12.90 -25.20 -33.76
CA PRO A 190 -12.19 -24.59 -34.89
C PRO A 190 -13.06 -23.60 -35.69
N SER A 191 -14.40 -23.68 -35.59
CA SER A 191 -15.34 -22.76 -36.24
C SER A 191 -15.47 -21.40 -35.55
N GLN A 192 -14.96 -21.24 -34.32
CA GLN A 192 -15.06 -19.99 -33.57
C GLN A 192 -14.02 -18.95 -34.04
N PRO A 193 -14.32 -17.65 -33.93
CA PRO A 193 -13.34 -16.58 -34.12
C PRO A 193 -12.10 -16.78 -33.26
N GLU A 194 -10.93 -16.42 -33.81
CA GLU A 194 -9.64 -16.59 -33.14
C GLU A 194 -9.58 -15.87 -31.80
N GLU A 195 -10.12 -14.66 -31.70
CA GLU A 195 -10.20 -13.88 -30.46
C GLU A 195 -10.91 -14.65 -29.34
N LEU A 196 -12.04 -15.31 -29.65
CA LEU A 196 -12.84 -16.05 -28.67
C LEU A 196 -12.17 -17.36 -28.24
N ARG A 197 -11.42 -18.02 -29.14
CA ARG A 197 -10.62 -19.20 -28.81
C ARG A 197 -9.43 -18.83 -27.92
N CYS A 198 -8.74 -17.76 -28.28
CA CYS A 198 -7.58 -17.24 -27.56
C CYS A 198 -7.93 -16.96 -26.09
N VAL A 199 -9.07 -16.29 -25.83
CA VAL A 199 -9.52 -16.03 -24.45
C VAL A 199 -9.72 -17.33 -23.68
N ARG A 200 -10.40 -18.32 -24.25
CA ARG A 200 -10.69 -19.60 -23.58
C ARG A 200 -9.45 -20.42 -23.28
N GLU A 201 -8.52 -20.46 -24.23
CA GLU A 201 -7.27 -21.23 -24.12
C GLU A 201 -6.31 -20.61 -23.11
N GLN A 202 -6.23 -19.28 -23.06
CA GLN A 202 -5.22 -18.57 -22.26
C GLN A 202 -5.74 -18.07 -20.90
N LEU A 203 -7.05 -18.13 -20.64
CA LEU A 203 -7.59 -17.68 -19.36
C LEU A 203 -6.97 -18.43 -18.17
N SER A 204 -6.78 -19.74 -18.32
CA SER A 204 -6.14 -20.61 -17.33
C SER A 204 -4.68 -20.23 -17.06
N ASP A 205 -3.97 -19.63 -18.02
CA ASP A 205 -2.58 -19.17 -17.86
C ASP A 205 -2.48 -17.86 -17.08
N CYS A 206 -3.56 -17.09 -17.00
CA CYS A 206 -3.58 -15.77 -16.36
C CYS A 206 -3.91 -15.84 -14.86
N PHE A 207 -4.68 -16.84 -14.43
CA PHE A 207 -5.14 -17.00 -13.05
C PHE A 207 -4.54 -18.26 -12.41
N GLU A 208 -4.13 -18.19 -11.15
CA GLU A 208 -3.70 -19.35 -10.36
C GLU A 208 -4.84 -20.36 -10.20
N HIS A 209 -6.05 -19.86 -9.91
CA HIS A 209 -7.24 -20.67 -9.70
C HIS A 209 -8.44 -20.06 -10.43
N ILE A 210 -9.19 -20.91 -11.13
CA ILE A 210 -10.48 -20.57 -11.73
C ILE A 210 -11.51 -21.56 -11.21
N SER A 211 -12.57 -21.06 -10.60
CA SER A 211 -13.69 -21.88 -10.13
C SER A 211 -15.03 -21.31 -10.58
N CYS A 212 -16.08 -22.12 -10.51
CA CYS A 212 -17.42 -21.73 -10.92
C CYS A 212 -18.44 -22.31 -9.95
N TYR A 213 -19.37 -21.48 -9.49
CA TYR A 213 -20.46 -21.84 -8.60
C TYR A 213 -21.80 -21.54 -9.27
N LEU A 214 -22.65 -22.55 -9.37
CA LEU A 214 -24.02 -22.42 -9.88
C LEU A 214 -24.97 -22.22 -8.70
N LEU A 215 -25.58 -21.04 -8.60
CA LEU A 215 -26.51 -20.73 -7.52
C LEU A 215 -27.96 -20.75 -8.01
N PRO A 216 -28.89 -21.34 -7.23
CA PRO A 216 -30.31 -21.28 -7.54
C PRO A 216 -30.86 -19.87 -7.33
N HIS A 217 -32.10 -19.64 -7.80
CA HIS A 217 -32.81 -18.40 -7.50
C HIS A 217 -33.06 -18.24 -5.99
N PRO A 218 -32.78 -17.07 -5.38
CA PRO A 218 -32.84 -16.85 -3.92
C PRO A 218 -34.25 -16.91 -3.34
N GLY A 219 -35.28 -16.77 -4.18
CA GLY A 219 -36.70 -16.84 -3.82
C GLY A 219 -37.46 -15.57 -4.22
N TYR A 220 -38.75 -15.70 -4.54
CA TYR A 220 -39.57 -14.58 -5.04
C TYR A 220 -39.70 -13.44 -4.02
N ARG A 221 -39.75 -13.76 -2.72
CA ARG A 221 -39.78 -12.75 -1.63
C ARG A 221 -38.59 -11.80 -1.67
N VAL A 222 -37.42 -12.29 -2.10
CA VAL A 222 -36.16 -11.51 -2.24
C VAL A 222 -36.18 -10.65 -3.49
N ALA A 223 -36.82 -11.13 -4.56
CA ALA A 223 -36.90 -10.45 -5.85
C ALA A 223 -37.96 -9.32 -5.87
N GLU A 224 -39.01 -9.43 -5.06
CA GLU A 224 -40.09 -8.45 -4.95
C GLU A 224 -39.68 -7.18 -4.16
N ARG A 225 -40.11 -6.00 -4.63
CA ARG A 225 -39.77 -4.72 -3.98
C ARG A 225 -40.52 -4.60 -2.64
N GLN A 226 -39.80 -4.14 -1.61
CA GLN A 226 -40.30 -3.81 -0.25
C GLN A 226 -40.62 -4.99 0.69
N SER A 227 -40.58 -6.23 0.23
CA SER A 227 -40.85 -7.43 1.07
C SER A 227 -39.64 -7.91 1.86
N PHE A 228 -38.45 -7.91 1.25
CA PHE A 228 -37.26 -8.51 1.86
C PHE A 228 -36.49 -7.50 2.73
N ARG A 229 -36.34 -7.84 4.01
CA ARG A 229 -35.60 -7.04 5.01
C ARG A 229 -34.23 -7.63 5.37
N GLY A 230 -33.77 -8.63 4.63
CA GLY A 230 -32.50 -9.32 4.90
C GLY A 230 -32.60 -10.56 5.80
N HIS A 231 -33.81 -11.00 6.18
CA HIS A 231 -33.97 -12.14 7.08
C HIS A 231 -33.65 -13.46 6.37
N VAL A 232 -32.73 -14.24 6.93
CA VAL A 232 -32.27 -15.49 6.33
C VAL A 232 -33.40 -16.50 6.15
N LYS A 233 -34.37 -16.57 7.07
CA LYS A 233 -35.55 -17.44 6.96
C LYS A 233 -36.42 -17.23 5.72
N ASP A 234 -36.37 -16.05 5.10
CA ASP A 234 -37.15 -15.73 3.89
C ASP A 234 -36.47 -16.21 2.60
N LEU A 235 -35.22 -16.69 2.69
CA LEU A 235 -34.47 -17.24 1.57
C LEU A 235 -34.91 -18.68 1.28
N ARG A 236 -34.90 -19.04 -0.01
CA ARG A 236 -35.15 -20.42 -0.43
C ARG A 236 -34.15 -21.39 0.25
N PRO A 237 -34.60 -22.52 0.84
CA PRO A 237 -33.70 -23.46 1.54
C PRO A 237 -32.50 -23.92 0.72
N VAL A 238 -32.73 -24.34 -0.53
CA VAL A 238 -31.65 -24.79 -1.44
C VAL A 238 -30.62 -23.69 -1.69
N PHE A 239 -31.06 -22.42 -1.80
CA PHE A 239 -30.12 -21.30 -1.95
C PHE A 239 -29.26 -21.09 -0.71
N ARG A 240 -29.84 -21.26 0.48
CA ARG A 240 -29.08 -21.18 1.75
C ARG A 240 -28.07 -22.29 1.88
N GLU A 241 -28.43 -23.51 1.49
CA GLU A 241 -27.52 -24.66 1.52
C GLU A 241 -26.32 -24.46 0.60
N GLU A 242 -26.53 -23.95 -0.62
CA GLU A 242 -25.43 -23.66 -1.54
C GLU A 242 -24.56 -22.49 -1.07
N LEU A 243 -25.15 -21.44 -0.48
CA LEU A 243 -24.36 -20.40 0.18
C LEU A 243 -23.55 -20.96 1.36
N LYS A 244 -24.13 -21.88 2.15
CA LYS A 244 -23.44 -22.53 3.27
C LYS A 244 -22.20 -23.30 2.86
N LYS A 245 -22.12 -23.73 1.60
CA LYS A 245 -20.95 -24.39 1.01
C LYS A 245 -19.99 -23.38 0.38
N MET A 246 -20.50 -22.45 -0.43
CA MET A 246 -19.70 -21.50 -1.22
C MET A 246 -18.98 -20.46 -0.36
N VAL A 247 -19.65 -19.87 0.63
CA VAL A 247 -19.01 -18.79 1.42
C VAL A 247 -17.81 -19.31 2.20
N PRO A 248 -17.90 -20.44 2.94
CA PRO A 248 -16.75 -20.97 3.66
C PRO A 248 -15.67 -21.50 2.72
N SER A 249 -16.00 -22.09 1.55
CA SER A 249 -14.97 -22.56 0.62
C SER A 249 -14.06 -21.41 0.14
N LEU A 250 -14.63 -20.21 -0.04
CA LEU A 250 -13.89 -19.03 -0.49
C LEU A 250 -13.18 -18.25 0.64
N LEU A 251 -13.75 -18.27 1.87
CA LEU A 251 -13.36 -17.33 2.94
C LEU A 251 -12.79 -18.00 4.19
N ASN A 252 -12.72 -19.33 4.26
CA ASN A 252 -12.16 -20.00 5.44
C ASN A 252 -10.65 -19.67 5.62
N PRO A 253 -10.11 -19.83 6.85
CA PRO A 253 -8.70 -19.54 7.14
C PRO A 253 -7.66 -20.27 6.30
N HIS A 254 -7.99 -21.40 5.66
CA HIS A 254 -7.10 -22.12 4.75
C HIS A 254 -7.16 -21.59 3.31
N ALA A 255 -8.30 -21.05 2.90
CA ALA A 255 -8.54 -20.51 1.56
C ALA A 255 -8.03 -19.07 1.42
N LEU A 256 -8.03 -18.28 2.50
CA LEU A 256 -7.58 -16.89 2.46
C LEU A 256 -6.08 -16.80 2.13
N GLN A 257 -5.77 -16.20 0.99
CA GLN A 257 -4.41 -15.90 0.56
C GLN A 257 -4.19 -14.38 0.43
N PRO A 258 -3.06 -13.85 0.95
CA PRO A 258 -2.78 -12.44 0.84
C PRO A 258 -2.56 -12.04 -0.62
N LYS A 259 -2.79 -10.76 -0.93
CA LYS A 259 -2.56 -10.24 -2.27
C LYS A 259 -1.09 -10.40 -2.64
N ILE A 260 -0.81 -11.03 -3.76
CA ILE A 260 0.54 -11.15 -4.32
C ILE A 260 0.64 -10.24 -5.54
N ILE A 261 1.68 -9.40 -5.58
CA ILE A 261 2.06 -8.59 -6.74
C ILE A 261 3.57 -8.77 -6.95
N ASN A 262 3.98 -9.09 -8.18
CA ASN A 262 5.38 -9.35 -8.53
C ASN A 262 6.04 -10.40 -7.61
N GLY A 263 5.31 -11.47 -7.29
CA GLY A 263 5.77 -12.57 -6.42
C GLY A 263 5.92 -12.21 -4.94
N LYS A 264 5.49 -11.03 -4.48
CA LYS A 264 5.58 -10.62 -3.07
C LYS A 264 4.21 -10.36 -2.45
N PRO A 265 3.99 -10.77 -1.19
CA PRO A 265 2.77 -10.45 -0.47
C PRO A 265 2.69 -8.95 -0.18
N VAL A 266 1.49 -8.41 -0.32
CA VAL A 266 1.20 -6.98 -0.22
C VAL A 266 0.57 -6.66 1.14
N THR A 267 1.02 -5.57 1.76
CA THR A 267 0.44 -5.03 2.99
C THR A 267 -0.57 -3.93 2.68
N CYS A 268 -1.48 -3.63 3.61
CA CYS A 268 -2.47 -2.56 3.42
C CYS A 268 -1.84 -1.21 3.05
N ARG A 269 -0.69 -0.87 3.66
CA ARG A 269 0.03 0.37 3.33
C ARG A 269 0.52 0.36 1.88
N LYS A 270 1.15 -0.74 1.44
CA LYS A 270 1.66 -0.88 0.08
C LYS A 270 0.53 -0.86 -0.96
N LEU A 271 -0.58 -1.51 -0.65
CA LEU A 271 -1.76 -1.53 -1.51
C LEU A 271 -2.23 -0.12 -1.88
N MET A 272 -2.21 0.83 -0.96
CA MET A 272 -2.59 2.22 -1.25
C MET A 272 -1.65 2.91 -2.25
N HIS A 273 -0.37 2.56 -2.23
CA HIS A 273 0.57 3.05 -3.25
C HIS A 273 0.29 2.40 -4.61
N TYR A 274 0.04 1.08 -4.63
CA TYR A 274 -0.32 0.36 -5.86
C TYR A 274 -1.61 0.91 -6.48
N PHE A 275 -2.66 1.08 -5.67
CA PHE A 275 -3.95 1.60 -6.13
C PHE A 275 -3.79 2.98 -6.78
N LYS A 276 -3.01 3.89 -6.18
CA LYS A 276 -2.72 5.21 -6.76
C LYS A 276 -2.00 5.11 -8.10
N GLU A 277 -1.00 4.24 -8.22
CA GLU A 277 -0.25 4.09 -9.47
C GLU A 277 -1.11 3.46 -10.58
N TYR A 278 -1.95 2.48 -10.26
CA TYR A 278 -2.88 1.92 -11.25
C TYR A 278 -3.88 2.98 -11.72
N VAL A 279 -4.51 3.71 -10.80
CA VAL A 279 -5.43 4.79 -11.17
C VAL A 279 -4.73 5.88 -12.00
N ASN A 280 -3.48 6.23 -11.68
CA ASN A 280 -2.72 7.20 -12.49
C ASN A 280 -2.34 6.66 -13.88
N SER A 281 -2.25 5.33 -14.05
CA SER A 281 -1.94 4.69 -15.32
C SER A 281 -3.16 4.53 -16.23
N PHE A 282 -4.37 4.65 -15.69
CA PHE A 282 -5.61 4.63 -16.45
C PHE A 282 -6.17 6.05 -16.56
N ASP A 283 -6.40 6.53 -17.77
CA ASP A 283 -6.95 7.87 -18.00
C ASP A 283 -8.47 7.96 -17.71
N GLY A 284 -9.12 6.82 -17.46
CA GLY A 284 -10.56 6.67 -17.19
C GLY A 284 -11.49 6.94 -18.38
N ASN A 285 -10.92 7.34 -19.52
CA ASN A 285 -11.65 7.75 -20.73
C ASN A 285 -11.39 6.79 -21.90
N THR A 286 -10.28 6.06 -21.88
CA THR A 286 -9.94 5.02 -22.83
C THR A 286 -10.01 3.65 -22.19
N ILE A 287 -10.03 2.61 -23.03
CA ILE A 287 -9.96 1.24 -22.53
C ILE A 287 -8.55 1.03 -21.97
N PRO A 288 -8.42 0.47 -20.76
CA PRO A 288 -7.12 0.10 -20.21
C PRO A 288 -6.29 -0.70 -21.20
N GLU A 289 -5.06 -0.27 -21.47
CA GLU A 289 -4.15 -1.06 -22.30
C GLU A 289 -3.33 -2.03 -21.44
N PRO A 290 -3.08 -3.27 -21.91
CA PRO A 290 -2.21 -4.24 -21.23
C PRO A 290 -0.82 -3.68 -20.87
N HIS A 291 -0.22 -2.89 -21.77
CA HIS A 291 1.07 -2.25 -21.53
C HIS A 291 1.03 -1.23 -20.38
N SER A 292 -0.10 -0.54 -20.17
CA SER A 292 -0.26 0.40 -19.06
C SER A 292 -0.18 -0.32 -17.70
N ILE A 293 -0.80 -1.50 -17.59
CA ILE A 293 -0.74 -2.33 -16.38
C ILE A 293 0.70 -2.80 -16.14
N LEU A 294 1.37 -3.29 -17.18
CA LEU A 294 2.75 -3.77 -17.09
C LEU A 294 3.72 -2.65 -16.70
N ASN A 295 3.59 -1.49 -17.32
CA ASN A 295 4.39 -0.31 -17.02
C ASN A 295 4.13 0.20 -15.59
N ALA A 296 2.88 0.18 -15.10
CA ALA A 296 2.58 0.50 -13.71
C ALA A 296 3.30 -0.47 -12.76
N ASN A 297 3.26 -1.77 -13.02
CA ASN A 297 3.95 -2.78 -12.23
C ASN A 297 5.47 -2.63 -12.27
N ALA A 298 6.04 -2.35 -13.44
CA ALA A 298 7.47 -2.06 -13.60
C ALA A 298 7.90 -0.82 -12.81
N LYS A 299 7.10 0.26 -12.88
CA LYS A 299 7.34 1.50 -12.13
C LYS A 299 7.34 1.25 -10.62
N LEU A 300 6.34 0.53 -10.14
CA LEU A 300 6.22 0.16 -8.74
C LEU A 300 7.40 -0.67 -8.25
N LEU A 301 7.82 -1.66 -9.03
CA LEU A 301 9.00 -2.47 -8.74
C LEU A 301 10.27 -1.63 -8.66
N CYS A 302 10.48 -0.72 -9.63
CA CYS A 302 11.62 0.18 -9.63
C CYS A 302 11.62 1.11 -8.42
N ILE A 303 10.45 1.64 -8.01
CA ILE A 303 10.32 2.48 -6.81
C ILE A 303 10.70 1.69 -5.55
N GLU A 304 10.25 0.43 -5.43
CA GLU A 304 10.62 -0.42 -4.29
C GLU A 304 12.12 -0.70 -4.25
N SER A 305 12.71 -1.09 -5.38
CA SER A 305 14.16 -1.35 -5.48
C SER A 305 14.98 -0.09 -5.22
N ALA A 306 14.52 1.09 -5.67
CA ALA A 306 15.18 2.36 -5.37
C ALA A 306 15.13 2.69 -3.88
N ASN A 307 13.99 2.49 -3.23
CA ASN A 307 13.86 2.69 -1.80
C ASN A 307 14.76 1.73 -1.00
N GLU A 308 14.84 0.46 -1.39
CA GLU A 308 15.74 -0.52 -0.76
C GLU A 308 17.21 -0.11 -0.91
N ALA A 309 17.61 0.32 -2.12
CA ALA A 309 18.94 0.84 -2.39
C ALA A 309 19.27 2.08 -1.55
N LYS A 310 18.34 3.05 -1.44
CA LYS A 310 18.49 4.25 -0.60
C LYS A 310 18.65 3.90 0.88
N VAL A 311 17.84 2.96 1.39
CA VAL A 311 17.95 2.50 2.79
C VAL A 311 19.31 1.83 3.04
N ALA A 312 19.80 1.02 2.11
CA ALA A 312 21.11 0.40 2.21
C ALA A 312 22.24 1.45 2.21
N TYR A 313 22.15 2.47 1.35
CA TYR A 313 23.05 3.62 1.34
C TYR A 313 23.08 4.32 2.70
N CYS A 314 21.91 4.71 3.22
CA CYS A 314 21.81 5.40 4.50
C CYS A 314 22.39 4.56 5.64
N ARG A 315 22.05 3.27 5.73
CA ARG A 315 22.63 2.37 6.76
C ARG A 315 24.15 2.27 6.66
N GLY A 316 24.69 2.27 5.45
CA GLY A 316 26.14 2.27 5.21
C GLY A 316 26.79 3.56 5.72
N MET A 317 26.22 4.71 5.34
CA MET A 317 26.70 6.03 5.74
C MET A 317 26.57 6.27 7.24
N ASP A 318 25.44 5.87 7.86
CA ASP A 318 25.24 5.94 9.30
C ASP A 318 26.36 5.19 10.02
N ARG A 319 26.63 3.92 9.63
CA ARG A 319 27.73 3.12 10.20
C ARG A 319 29.10 3.78 10.05
N SER A 320 29.40 4.32 8.87
CA SER A 320 30.65 5.02 8.62
C SER A 320 30.78 6.32 9.42
N THR A 321 29.66 6.98 9.71
CA THR A 321 29.60 8.26 10.42
C THR A 321 29.28 8.10 11.90
N MET A 322 29.24 6.90 12.50
CA MET A 322 28.82 6.70 13.90
C MET A 322 29.71 7.41 14.94
N GLY A 323 30.97 7.70 14.63
CA GLY A 323 31.90 8.30 15.59
C GLY A 323 31.49 9.71 16.05
N SER A 324 31.76 10.05 17.31
CA SER A 324 31.46 11.38 17.87
C SER A 324 32.33 12.51 17.29
N ARG A 325 33.47 12.16 16.68
CA ARG A 325 34.39 13.12 16.06
C ARG A 325 34.03 13.38 14.59
N MET A 326 34.28 14.60 14.14
CA MET A 326 34.14 14.99 12.74
C MET A 326 35.07 14.14 11.85
N MET A 327 34.53 13.60 10.77
CA MET A 327 35.33 12.92 9.75
C MET A 327 35.90 13.91 8.73
N PRO A 328 37.14 13.69 8.24
CA PRO A 328 37.65 14.45 7.10
C PRO A 328 36.76 14.30 5.86
N GLU A 329 36.62 15.38 5.09
CA GLU A 329 35.76 15.40 3.90
C GLU A 329 36.12 14.30 2.88
N LYS A 330 37.42 14.09 2.65
CA LYS A 330 37.90 13.00 1.77
C LYS A 330 37.37 11.63 2.20
N ARG A 331 37.40 11.31 3.49
CA ARG A 331 36.89 10.02 4.02
C ARG A 331 35.37 9.92 3.92
N LEU A 332 34.66 11.04 4.08
CA LEU A 332 33.21 11.08 3.90
C LEU A 332 32.82 10.80 2.44
N LEU A 333 33.56 11.37 1.48
CA LEU A 333 33.36 11.14 0.05
C LEU A 333 33.73 9.70 -0.35
N GLU A 334 34.82 9.14 0.17
CA GLU A 334 35.18 7.73 -0.03
C GLU A 334 34.07 6.79 0.48
N ALA A 335 33.50 7.08 1.65
CA ALA A 335 32.37 6.33 2.19
C ALA A 335 31.11 6.48 1.31
N HIS A 336 30.82 7.70 0.83
CA HIS A 336 29.71 7.95 -0.10
C HIS A 336 29.86 7.15 -1.39
N ILE A 337 31.04 7.15 -2.02
CA ILE A 337 31.29 6.37 -3.24
C ILE A 337 31.09 4.88 -2.96
N LYS A 338 31.68 4.34 -1.89
CA LYS A 338 31.56 2.93 -1.52
C LYS A 338 30.10 2.50 -1.33
N HIS A 339 29.34 3.24 -0.54
CA HIS A 339 27.95 2.90 -0.23
C HIS A 339 27.01 3.26 -1.39
N GLY A 340 27.36 4.25 -2.21
CA GLY A 340 26.67 4.61 -3.45
C GLY A 340 26.76 3.50 -4.49
N ILE A 341 27.96 2.95 -4.73
CA ILE A 341 28.14 1.75 -5.59
C ILE A 341 27.32 0.58 -5.05
N THR A 342 27.30 0.37 -3.73
CA THR A 342 26.50 -0.70 -3.12
C THR A 342 25.01 -0.52 -3.38
N ALA A 343 24.49 0.70 -3.25
CA ALA A 343 23.09 1.02 -3.53
C ALA A 343 22.75 0.84 -5.02
N LEU A 344 23.62 1.29 -5.93
CA LEU A 344 23.45 1.09 -7.37
C LEU A 344 23.45 -0.40 -7.74
N ASN A 345 24.35 -1.19 -7.16
CA ASN A 345 24.38 -2.65 -7.37
C ASN A 345 23.11 -3.34 -6.86
N ILE A 346 22.47 -2.82 -5.79
CA ILE A 346 21.18 -3.33 -5.31
C ILE A 346 20.08 -2.99 -6.32
N PHE A 347 20.02 -1.73 -6.78
CA PHE A 347 19.05 -1.32 -7.79
C PHE A 347 19.24 -2.07 -9.11
N ASP A 348 20.47 -2.42 -9.48
CA ASP A 348 20.74 -3.10 -10.75
C ASP A 348 20.13 -4.50 -10.84
N LYS A 349 19.94 -5.16 -9.69
CA LYS A 349 19.22 -6.43 -9.57
C LYS A 349 17.71 -6.28 -9.79
N CYS A 350 17.18 -5.06 -9.86
CA CYS A 350 15.80 -4.83 -10.22
C CYS A 350 15.52 -5.47 -11.59
N PRO A 351 14.46 -6.29 -11.71
CA PRO A 351 14.04 -6.85 -12.98
C PRO A 351 13.82 -5.79 -14.06
N LYS A 352 14.14 -6.15 -15.30
CA LYS A 352 14.00 -5.28 -16.48
C LYS A 352 12.68 -5.61 -17.18
N ILE A 353 11.61 -4.99 -16.71
CA ILE A 353 10.24 -5.18 -17.21
C ILE A 353 9.69 -3.83 -17.67
N GLY A 354 8.84 -3.84 -18.70
CA GLY A 354 8.26 -2.61 -19.25
C GLY A 354 9.30 -1.73 -19.94
N THR A 355 8.93 -0.47 -20.18
CA THR A 355 9.77 0.45 -20.96
C THR A 355 11.06 0.85 -20.24
N ALA A 356 12.18 0.90 -20.97
CA ALA A 356 13.49 1.27 -20.43
C ALA A 356 13.51 2.68 -19.78
N GLU A 357 12.64 3.57 -20.24
CA GLU A 357 12.46 4.91 -19.68
C GLU A 357 12.05 4.89 -18.21
N ILE A 358 11.19 3.96 -17.79
CA ILE A 358 10.71 3.86 -16.41
C ILE A 358 11.89 3.59 -15.46
N ARG A 359 12.73 2.61 -15.82
CA ARG A 359 13.94 2.30 -15.06
C ARG A 359 14.90 3.47 -15.05
N SER A 360 15.12 4.12 -16.20
CA SER A 360 16.01 5.28 -16.30
C SER A 360 15.58 6.43 -15.39
N ARG A 361 14.28 6.78 -15.39
CA ARG A 361 13.72 7.82 -14.52
C ARG A 361 13.84 7.45 -13.03
N ALA A 362 13.57 6.19 -12.68
CA ALA A 362 13.71 5.71 -11.30
C ALA A 362 15.17 5.73 -10.82
N LEU A 363 16.13 5.37 -11.70
CA LEU A 363 17.55 5.44 -11.41
C LEU A 363 18.04 6.89 -11.22
N ALA A 364 17.62 7.80 -12.10
CA ALA A 364 17.93 9.22 -11.97
C ALA A 364 17.42 9.79 -10.64
N LYS A 365 16.18 9.45 -10.26
CA LYS A 365 15.61 9.84 -8.97
C LYS A 365 16.37 9.25 -7.77
N LEU A 366 16.79 7.98 -7.85
CA LEU A 366 17.62 7.35 -6.82
C LEU A 366 18.97 8.09 -6.65
N GLN A 367 19.61 8.47 -7.75
CA GLN A 367 20.86 9.23 -7.73
C GLN A 367 20.67 10.61 -7.08
N GLU A 368 19.59 11.31 -7.44
CA GLU A 368 19.21 12.58 -6.81
C GLU A 368 18.98 12.41 -5.29
N ASP A 369 18.24 11.38 -4.89
CA ASP A 369 17.98 11.04 -3.50
C ASP A 369 19.27 10.74 -2.70
N ILE A 370 20.21 9.99 -3.28
CA ILE A 370 21.51 9.68 -2.67
C ILE A 370 22.35 10.95 -2.53
N ASN A 371 22.34 11.84 -3.53
CA ASN A 371 23.05 13.12 -3.47
C ASN A 371 22.45 14.04 -2.39
N ALA A 372 21.12 14.09 -2.26
CA ALA A 372 20.46 14.83 -1.20
C ALA A 372 20.81 14.30 0.20
N GLU A 373 20.88 12.97 0.37
CA GLU A 373 21.34 12.35 1.60
C GLU A 373 22.81 12.66 1.90
N LEU A 374 23.69 12.70 0.90
CA LEU A 374 25.07 13.12 1.08
C LEU A 374 25.16 14.54 1.66
N GLU A 375 24.37 15.49 1.16
CA GLU A 375 24.32 16.85 1.69
C GLU A 375 23.78 16.89 3.13
N ARG A 376 22.86 15.99 3.49
CA ARG A 376 22.46 15.78 4.89
C ARG A 376 23.64 15.29 5.74
N TYR A 377 24.38 14.28 5.29
CA TYR A 377 25.54 13.77 6.02
C TYR A 377 26.68 14.78 6.15
N LYS A 378 26.94 15.61 5.12
CA LYS A 378 27.91 16.72 5.20
C LYS A 378 27.55 17.69 6.32
N ARG A 379 26.28 18.12 6.38
CA ARG A 379 25.78 19.01 7.46
C ARG A 379 25.91 18.38 8.84
N LEU A 380 25.49 17.11 8.99
CA LEU A 380 25.62 16.39 10.26
C LEU A 380 27.08 16.21 10.69
N ASN A 381 27.98 15.96 9.75
CA ASN A 381 29.41 15.81 10.02
C ASN A 381 30.04 17.15 10.45
N MET A 382 29.68 18.27 9.80
CA MET A 382 30.12 19.61 10.21
C MET A 382 29.63 20.00 11.60
N ALA A 383 28.41 19.62 11.99
CA ALA A 383 27.90 19.86 13.34
C ALA A 383 28.76 19.21 14.43
N LYS A 384 29.42 18.08 14.14
CA LYS A 384 30.35 17.41 15.07
C LYS A 384 31.62 18.20 15.34
N LYS A 385 31.99 19.13 14.46
CA LYS A 385 33.11 20.06 14.68
C LYS A 385 32.82 20.97 15.87
N VAL A 386 31.60 21.52 15.92
CA VAL A 386 31.16 22.48 16.94
C VAL A 386 31.05 21.78 18.31
N THR A 387 30.44 20.60 18.35
CA THR A 387 30.33 19.82 19.60
C THR A 387 31.66 19.25 20.06
N GLY A 388 32.55 18.84 19.13
CA GLY A 388 33.91 18.40 19.44
C GLY A 388 34.77 19.52 20.04
N CYS A 389 34.68 20.75 19.52
CA CYS A 389 35.37 21.91 20.10
C CYS A 389 34.82 22.28 21.48
N ALA A 390 33.49 22.24 21.67
CA ALA A 390 32.88 22.51 22.98
C ALA A 390 33.30 21.48 24.04
N SER A 391 33.30 20.19 23.68
CA SER A 391 33.71 19.10 24.59
C SER A 391 35.21 19.08 24.88
N ALA A 392 36.05 19.44 23.91
CA ALA A 392 37.49 19.62 24.12
C ALA A 392 37.78 20.81 25.05
N MET A 393 37.03 21.92 24.93
CA MET A 393 37.17 23.07 25.83
C MET A 393 36.74 22.73 27.28
N THR A 394 35.72 21.91 27.48
CA THR A 394 35.35 21.43 28.83
C THR A 394 36.39 20.47 29.41
N ALA A 395 36.94 19.54 28.61
CA ALA A 395 37.94 18.58 29.08
C ALA A 395 39.30 19.22 29.39
N CYS A 396 39.68 20.27 28.65
CA CYS A 396 40.88 21.07 28.96
C CYS A 396 40.66 22.02 30.15
N GLY A 397 39.40 22.30 30.53
CA GLY A 397 39.07 23.12 31.71
C GLY A 397 39.42 22.45 33.03
N ASP A 398 39.40 21.11 33.09
CA ASP A 398 39.73 20.36 34.32
C ASP A 398 41.23 20.13 34.51
N SER A 399 42.06 20.29 33.47
CA SER A 399 43.51 20.04 33.54
C SER A 399 44.35 21.27 33.92
N ALA A 400 43.72 22.45 34.13
CA ALA A 400 44.43 23.69 34.47
C ALA A 400 44.39 24.05 35.97
N LEU A 401 43.87 23.18 36.85
CA LEU A 401 43.58 23.52 38.24
C LEU A 401 44.32 22.69 39.30
N LEU A 402 45.52 22.18 38.99
CA LEU A 402 46.43 21.61 39.99
C LEU A 402 47.89 22.02 39.71
N GLY A 403 48.31 23.18 40.25
CA GLY A 403 49.68 23.65 40.13
C GLY A 403 49.95 25.09 40.62
N VAL A 404 49.58 25.36 41.88
CA VAL A 404 49.93 26.47 42.80
C VAL A 404 50.91 27.58 42.33
N GLY A 405 50.53 28.85 42.51
CA GLY A 405 51.51 29.93 42.72
C GLY A 405 51.07 31.41 42.63
N LEU A 406 50.34 31.90 43.63
CA LEU A 406 50.31 33.30 44.15
C LEU A 406 49.91 34.47 43.22
N GLY A 407 48.76 35.09 43.51
CA GLY A 407 48.44 36.48 43.14
C GLY A 407 46.96 36.69 42.83
N ALA A 408 46.29 37.55 43.59
CA ALA A 408 44.84 37.70 43.65
C ALA A 408 44.16 38.17 42.35
N ALA A 409 42.85 37.89 42.28
CA ALA A 409 41.83 38.37 41.34
C ALA A 409 41.64 37.60 40.02
N ALA A 410 40.92 36.46 40.07
CA ALA A 410 39.91 36.04 39.08
C ALA A 410 39.36 34.63 39.40
N SER A 411 38.47 34.54 40.39
CA SER A 411 37.72 33.30 40.67
C SER A 411 36.25 33.66 40.71
N GLY A 412 35.55 33.52 39.58
CA GLY A 412 34.12 33.86 39.53
C GLY A 412 33.38 33.61 38.21
N ALA A 413 34.04 33.19 37.13
CA ALA A 413 33.38 33.07 35.82
C ALA A 413 33.17 31.63 35.31
N VAL A 414 33.71 30.60 35.97
CA VAL A 414 33.71 29.23 35.41
C VAL A 414 32.57 28.35 35.93
N ALA A 415 31.99 28.65 37.10
CA ALA A 415 30.95 27.82 37.70
C ALA A 415 29.53 28.08 37.13
N ALA A 416 29.27 29.24 36.50
CA ALA A 416 27.93 29.62 36.07
C ALA A 416 27.48 28.96 34.76
N THR A 417 28.41 28.55 33.89
CA THR A 417 28.07 28.03 32.54
C THR A 417 27.77 26.54 32.52
N VAL A 418 28.22 25.79 33.53
CA VAL A 418 28.06 24.32 33.59
C VAL A 418 26.65 23.92 34.07
N LEU A 419 25.99 24.76 34.87
CA LEU A 419 24.69 24.41 35.47
C LEU A 419 23.47 24.68 34.56
N THR A 420 23.60 25.47 33.50
CA THR A 420 22.48 25.81 32.60
C THR A 420 22.20 24.78 31.51
N LEU A 421 23.04 23.75 31.34
CA LEU A 421 22.88 22.76 30.25
C LEU A 421 22.28 21.41 30.68
N GLN A 422 22.03 21.19 31.97
CA GLN A 422 21.47 19.92 32.47
C GLN A 422 19.97 19.92 32.75
N THR A 423 19.25 21.01 32.57
CA THR A 423 17.78 21.04 32.74
C THR A 423 17.11 21.67 31.51
N GLY A 424 16.83 20.83 30.51
CA GLY A 424 16.17 21.29 29.29
C GLY A 424 14.70 21.63 29.50
N LEU A 425 14.17 22.59 28.73
CA LEU A 425 12.83 22.50 28.13
C LEU A 425 12.66 23.53 27.01
N VAL A 426 12.10 23.07 25.90
CA VAL A 426 11.68 23.88 24.75
C VAL A 426 10.41 24.64 25.12
N SER A 427 10.39 25.98 25.02
CA SER A 427 9.16 26.70 24.66
C SER A 427 9.44 28.13 24.19
N ALA A 428 8.77 28.51 23.09
CA ALA A 428 8.49 29.83 22.55
C ALA A 428 9.65 30.83 22.35
N GLY A 429 9.76 31.34 21.13
CA GLY A 429 10.88 32.17 20.69
C GLY A 429 11.06 33.45 21.51
N ILE A 430 12.29 33.62 22.00
CA ILE A 430 13.11 34.83 22.06
C ILE A 430 14.53 34.28 22.33
N VAL A 431 15.46 34.48 21.40
CA VAL A 431 16.86 34.14 21.63
C VAL A 431 17.46 35.22 22.52
N ALA A 432 17.40 35.02 23.83
CA ALA A 432 18.15 35.85 24.77
C ALA A 432 19.63 35.43 24.68
N ILE A 433 20.44 36.24 24.01
CA ILE A 433 21.91 36.10 24.04
C ILE A 433 22.38 36.65 25.38
N PRO A 434 22.94 35.85 26.30
CA PRO A 434 23.47 36.37 27.54
C PRO A 434 24.78 37.10 27.23
N ILE A 435 24.72 38.43 27.17
CA ILE A 435 25.91 39.29 27.11
C ILE A 435 26.55 39.25 28.50
N SER A 436 27.81 38.84 28.58
CA SER A 436 28.51 38.73 29.86
C SER A 436 28.70 40.11 30.49
N LEU A 437 28.68 40.20 31.82
CA LEU A 437 28.99 41.44 32.54
C LEU A 437 30.36 42.02 32.14
N ALA A 438 31.30 41.18 31.71
CA ALA A 438 32.58 41.61 31.15
C ALA A 438 32.43 42.34 29.80
N THR A 439 31.52 41.90 28.93
CA THR A 439 31.25 42.61 27.66
C THR A 439 30.52 43.93 27.92
N LEU A 440 29.59 43.97 28.88
CA LEU A 440 28.98 45.23 29.33
C LEU A 440 30.01 46.19 29.94
N PHE A 441 30.98 45.68 30.71
CA PHE A 441 32.05 46.49 31.28
C PHE A 441 33.01 47.02 30.20
N VAL A 442 33.37 46.21 29.20
CA VAL A 442 34.20 46.67 28.06
C VAL A 442 33.47 47.72 27.22
N ILE A 443 32.17 47.53 26.98
CA ILE A 443 31.33 48.52 26.31
C ILE A 443 31.25 49.81 27.16
N TRP A 444 31.08 49.69 28.48
CA TRP A 444 31.05 50.83 29.38
C TRP A 444 32.38 51.58 29.42
N VAL A 445 33.51 50.89 29.52
CA VAL A 445 34.86 51.48 29.46
C VAL A 445 35.10 52.15 28.11
N TYR A 446 34.68 51.54 27.01
CA TYR A 446 34.80 52.11 25.67
C TYR A 446 33.96 53.39 25.53
N VAL A 447 32.70 53.35 25.96
CA VAL A 447 31.79 54.51 25.90
C VAL A 447 32.23 55.63 26.83
N PHE A 448 32.75 55.30 28.02
CA PHE A 448 33.22 56.29 29.00
C PHE A 448 34.56 56.92 28.60
N SER A 449 35.49 56.15 28.03
CA SER A 449 36.83 56.64 27.69
C SER A 449 36.87 57.38 26.35
N LYS A 450 35.99 57.03 25.40
CA LYS A 450 35.94 57.66 24.07
C LYS A 450 35.82 59.19 24.09
N PRO A 451 34.87 59.83 24.81
CA PRO A 451 34.78 61.29 24.86
C PRO A 451 35.97 61.97 25.56
N HIS A 452 36.69 61.26 26.43
CA HIS A 452 37.92 61.77 27.05
C HIS A 452 39.13 61.69 26.13
N ILE A 453 39.19 60.66 25.27
CA ILE A 453 40.25 60.50 24.26
C ILE A 453 40.05 61.52 23.13
N ASP A 454 38.80 61.71 22.68
CA ASP A 454 38.48 62.68 21.61
C ASP A 454 38.79 64.14 22.06
N ASN A 455 38.51 64.49 23.33
CA ASN A 455 38.87 65.80 23.90
C ASN A 455 40.39 66.05 24.07
N CYS A 456 41.21 64.98 24.13
CA CYS A 456 42.66 65.10 24.20
C CYS A 456 43.29 65.23 22.80
N LEU A 457 42.60 64.78 21.75
CA LEU A 457 43.06 64.86 20.36
C LEU A 457 42.69 66.19 19.67
N GLU A 458 41.72 66.95 20.19
CA GLU A 458 41.34 68.28 19.66
C GLU A 458 42.15 69.46 20.22
N LYS A 459 43.20 69.22 21.02
CA LYS A 459 44.10 70.27 21.53
C LYS A 459 45.52 70.12 20.98
N GLU A 460 45.69 70.32 19.68
CA GLU A 460 46.92 70.87 19.12
C GLU A 460 46.73 72.39 18.92
N PRO A 461 47.56 73.26 19.51
CA PRO A 461 47.56 74.68 19.21
C PRO A 461 48.32 74.96 17.90
N GLN A 462 47.90 76.01 17.19
CA GLN A 462 48.68 76.69 16.13
C GLN A 462 50.08 77.09 16.60
#